data_AF-A0A2N5CM18-F1
#
_entry.id   AF-A0A2N5CM18-F1
#
_cell.length_a   1.000
_cell.length_b   1.000
_cell.length_c   1.000
_cell.angle_alpha   90.00
_cell.angle_beta   90.00
_cell.angle_gamma   90.00
#
_symmetry.space_group_name_H-M   'P 1'
#
loop_
_entity.id
_entity.type
_entity.pdbx_description
1 polymer ?
#
loop_
_entity_poly.entity_id
_entity_poly.type
_entity_poly.pdbx_seq_one_letter_code
_entity_poly.pdbx_strand_id
1 'polypeptide(L)'
;MMMLLALPALAAVQAPAEQPALTLSDVALHKGRWPFTGYYPDSAQRAGMSGQTTVLCRVAAAGVLADCRIEALEPQGYGFDGATLKLLAGARTDETTRAGAPTEGRLLRVSISFKVRRSGETKVTPH
;
A
#
# COMPACT_ATOMS: atom_id res chain seq x y z
N MET A 1 30.51 -54.01 21.80
CA MET A 1 30.54 -52.68 22.44
C MET A 1 30.00 -51.66 21.44
N MET A 2 28.75 -51.21 21.62
CA MET A 2 28.09 -50.19 20.79
C MET A 2 28.70 -48.81 21.03
N MET A 3 28.61 -47.93 20.03
CA MET A 3 28.33 -46.48 20.09
C MET A 3 29.17 -45.74 19.04
N LEU A 4 28.71 -44.73 18.33
CA LEU A 4 27.40 -44.09 18.13
C LEU A 4 27.65 -43.27 16.86
N LEU A 5 26.93 -43.52 15.77
CA LEU A 5 26.96 -42.64 14.61
C LEU A 5 26.18 -41.36 14.97
N ALA A 6 26.89 -40.25 15.13
CA ALA A 6 26.26 -38.94 15.26
C ALA A 6 25.73 -38.51 13.89
N LEU A 7 24.41 -38.45 13.74
CA LEU A 7 23.76 -37.84 12.58
C LEU A 7 23.97 -36.31 12.62
N PRO A 8 24.35 -35.67 11.50
CA PRO A 8 24.35 -34.22 11.45
C PRO A 8 22.90 -33.73 11.39
N ALA A 9 22.53 -32.82 12.29
CA ALA A 9 21.28 -32.09 12.17
C ALA A 9 21.39 -31.11 11.00
N LEU A 10 20.65 -31.34 9.92
CA LEU A 10 20.42 -30.30 8.91
C LEU A 10 19.66 -29.17 9.60
N ALA A 11 20.36 -28.06 9.87
CA ALA A 11 19.70 -26.80 10.21
C ALA A 11 18.86 -26.39 8.99
N ALA A 12 17.52 -26.44 9.13
CA ALA A 12 16.63 -25.86 8.15
C ALA A 12 17.00 -24.39 7.97
N VAL A 13 17.44 -24.01 6.78
CA VAL A 13 17.60 -22.60 6.40
C VAL A 13 16.19 -22.02 6.40
N GLN A 14 15.77 -21.43 7.51
CA GLN A 14 14.55 -20.66 7.57
C GLN A 14 14.74 -19.49 6.60
N ALA A 15 13.99 -19.47 5.49
CA ALA A 15 13.95 -18.32 4.60
C ALA A 15 13.76 -17.06 5.45
N PRO A 16 14.43 -15.93 5.13
CA PRO A 16 14.28 -14.70 5.88
C PRO A 16 12.78 -14.43 5.99
N ALA A 17 12.26 -14.39 7.23
CA ALA A 17 10.85 -14.24 7.48
C ALA A 17 10.36 -13.04 6.67
N GLU A 18 9.54 -13.29 5.65
CA GLU A 18 9.01 -12.26 4.78
C GLU A 18 8.20 -11.34 5.67
N GLN A 19 8.80 -10.21 6.04
CA GLN A 19 8.20 -9.33 7.03
C GLN A 19 6.84 -8.90 6.48
N PRO A 20 5.77 -8.94 7.29
CA PRO A 20 4.45 -8.60 6.81
C PRO A 20 4.47 -7.19 6.23
N ALA A 21 3.68 -6.98 5.17
CA ALA A 21 3.51 -5.64 4.61
C ALA A 21 2.97 -4.70 5.70
N LEU A 22 3.57 -3.52 5.79
CA LEU A 22 3.08 -2.43 6.63
C LEU A 22 1.67 -2.03 6.18
N THR A 23 0.91 -1.49 7.11
CA THR A 23 -0.38 -0.84 6.89
C THR A 23 -0.34 0.60 7.38
N LEU A 24 -1.40 1.38 7.12
CA LEU A 24 -1.49 2.74 7.66
C LEU A 24 -1.66 2.78 9.19
N SER A 25 -1.96 1.64 9.83
CA SER A 25 -1.91 1.47 11.29
C SER A 25 -0.48 1.34 11.83
N ASP A 26 0.49 0.99 10.98
CA ASP A 26 1.90 0.82 11.36
C ASP A 26 2.76 2.07 11.06
N VAL A 27 2.48 2.77 9.97
CA VAL A 27 3.21 4.00 9.57
C VAL A 27 2.26 5.10 9.10
N ALA A 28 2.60 6.38 9.29
CA ALA A 28 1.82 7.48 8.72
C ALA A 28 2.10 7.60 7.21
N LEU A 29 1.05 7.92 6.45
CA LEU A 29 1.14 8.24 5.03
C LEU A 29 0.85 9.73 4.84
N HIS A 30 1.85 10.45 4.37
CA HIS A 30 1.76 11.86 4.02
C HIS A 30 1.38 12.00 2.57
N LYS A 31 0.23 12.64 2.33
CA LYS A 31 -0.16 13.04 0.98
C LYS A 31 0.84 14.07 0.44
N GLY A 32 1.14 13.99 -0.86
CA GLY A 32 1.83 15.06 -1.56
C GLY A 32 1.02 16.37 -1.58
N ARG A 33 1.54 17.38 -2.29
CA ARG A 33 1.02 18.76 -2.32
C ARG A 33 -0.41 18.95 -2.87
N TRP A 34 -1.15 17.90 -3.22
CA TRP A 34 -2.35 17.99 -4.06
C TRP A 34 -3.67 17.75 -3.31
N PRO A 35 -4.74 18.53 -3.58
CA PRO A 35 -6.07 18.27 -3.04
C PRO A 35 -6.72 17.02 -3.64
N PHE A 36 -7.51 16.28 -2.86
CA PHE A 36 -8.13 15.01 -3.26
C PHE A 36 -9.00 15.07 -4.53
N THR A 37 -9.51 16.25 -4.88
CA THR A 37 -10.37 16.47 -6.06
C THR A 37 -9.70 16.14 -7.39
N GLY A 38 -8.37 16.29 -7.51
CA GLY A 38 -7.69 15.98 -8.78
C GLY A 38 -7.30 14.52 -8.98
N TYR A 39 -7.68 13.64 -8.06
CA TYR A 39 -7.45 12.20 -8.16
C TYR A 39 -8.74 11.41 -8.37
N TYR A 40 -9.92 12.04 -8.31
CA TYR A 40 -11.14 11.32 -8.65
C TYR A 40 -11.21 11.11 -10.17
N PRO A 41 -11.45 9.89 -10.69
CA PRO A 41 -11.53 9.68 -12.12
C PRO A 41 -12.75 10.37 -12.74
N ASP A 42 -12.56 11.08 -13.87
CA ASP A 42 -13.67 11.77 -14.56
C ASP A 42 -14.79 10.81 -14.99
N SER A 43 -14.45 9.59 -15.41
CA SER A 43 -15.44 8.58 -15.80
C SER A 43 -16.29 8.13 -14.60
N ALA A 44 -15.66 7.87 -13.45
CA ALA A 44 -16.34 7.56 -12.20
C ALA A 44 -17.23 8.72 -11.75
N GLN A 45 -16.75 9.96 -11.87
CA GLN A 45 -17.50 11.15 -11.47
C GLN A 45 -18.77 11.31 -12.31
N ARG A 46 -18.64 11.23 -13.65
CA ARG A 46 -19.79 11.32 -14.57
C ARG A 46 -20.81 10.20 -14.36
N ALA A 47 -20.33 9.00 -14.00
CA ALA A 47 -21.19 7.85 -13.74
C ALA A 47 -21.77 7.82 -12.33
N GLY A 48 -21.39 8.75 -11.43
CA GLY A 48 -21.82 8.71 -10.04
C GLY A 48 -21.33 7.47 -9.29
N MET A 49 -20.18 6.91 -9.69
CA MET A 49 -19.67 5.67 -9.15
C MET A 49 -18.67 5.92 -8.04
N SER A 50 -18.84 5.22 -6.92
CA SER A 50 -17.83 5.07 -5.87
C SER A 50 -17.02 3.81 -6.10
N GLY A 51 -15.81 3.76 -5.56
CA GLY A 51 -14.93 2.59 -5.69
C GLY A 51 -13.92 2.48 -4.57
N GLN A 52 -13.20 1.37 -4.59
CA GLN A 52 -12.11 1.09 -3.67
C GLN A 52 -10.99 0.38 -4.42
N THR A 53 -9.75 0.71 -4.04
CA THR A 53 -8.54 0.04 -4.52
C THR A 53 -7.70 -0.40 -3.34
N THR A 54 -7.01 -1.52 -3.49
CA THR A 54 -5.92 -1.95 -2.62
C THR A 54 -4.65 -2.01 -3.45
N VAL A 55 -3.59 -1.39 -2.96
CA VAL A 55 -2.31 -1.28 -3.64
C VAL A 55 -1.19 -1.69 -2.70
N LEU A 56 -0.17 -2.34 -3.25
CA LEU A 56 1.03 -2.73 -2.55
C LEU A 56 2.24 -2.03 -3.17
N CYS A 57 2.92 -1.21 -2.37
CA CYS A 57 4.09 -0.44 -2.77
C CYS A 57 5.32 -0.91 -2.02
N ARG A 58 6.50 -0.72 -2.61
CA ARG A 58 7.79 -0.77 -1.91
C ARG A 58 8.07 0.61 -1.32
N VAL A 59 8.48 0.67 -0.07
CA VAL A 59 9.00 1.90 0.55
C VAL A 59 10.49 2.00 0.21
N ALA A 60 10.87 3.03 -0.54
CA ALA A 60 12.26 3.37 -0.84
C ALA A 60 12.79 4.44 0.14
N ALA A 61 14.03 4.87 -0.07
CA ALA A 61 14.69 5.88 0.76
C ALA A 61 13.82 7.14 0.96
N ALA A 62 13.93 7.77 2.13
CA ALA A 62 13.13 8.95 2.53
C ALA A 62 11.61 8.75 2.39
N GLY A 63 11.14 7.51 2.60
CA GLY A 63 9.72 7.16 2.59
C GLY A 63 9.02 7.26 1.23
N VAL A 64 9.77 7.34 0.11
CA VAL A 64 9.19 7.36 -1.24
C VAL A 64 8.44 6.03 -1.48
N LEU A 65 7.25 6.09 -2.07
CA LEU A 65 6.57 4.89 -2.55
C LEU A 65 6.99 4.57 -4.00
N ALA A 66 7.52 3.36 -4.21
CA ALA A 66 7.96 2.84 -5.50
C ALA A 66 7.30 1.48 -5.79
N ASP A 67 7.39 1.01 -7.03
CA ASP A 67 6.91 -0.31 -7.46
C ASP A 67 5.46 -0.64 -7.04
N CYS A 68 4.61 0.39 -7.00
CA CYS A 68 3.21 0.24 -6.59
C CYS A 68 2.43 -0.61 -7.58
N ARG A 69 1.79 -1.68 -7.10
CA ARG A 69 0.92 -2.57 -7.89
C ARG A 69 -0.47 -2.67 -7.27
N ILE A 70 -1.49 -2.65 -8.10
CA ILE A 70 -2.88 -2.85 -7.66
C ILE A 70 -3.08 -4.32 -7.34
N GLU A 71 -3.48 -4.62 -6.11
CA GLU A 71 -3.84 -5.98 -5.67
C GLU A 71 -5.34 -6.23 -5.78
N ALA A 72 -6.16 -5.19 -5.58
CA ALA A 72 -7.61 -5.27 -5.73
C ALA A 72 -8.18 -3.93 -6.20
N LEU A 73 -9.26 -3.99 -6.99
CA LEU A 73 -10.02 -2.85 -7.46
C LEU A 73 -11.47 -3.25 -7.67
N GLU A 74 -12.40 -2.46 -7.14
CA GLU A 74 -13.83 -2.61 -7.41
C GLU A 74 -14.55 -1.24 -7.32
N PRO A 75 -15.38 -0.85 -8.29
CA PRO A 75 -15.62 -1.51 -9.58
C PRO A 75 -14.50 -1.25 -10.60
N GLN A 76 -14.32 -2.21 -11.51
CA GLN A 76 -13.37 -2.08 -12.62
C GLN A 76 -13.89 -1.15 -13.72
N GLY A 77 -12.99 -0.66 -14.58
CA GLY A 77 -13.35 0.14 -15.76
C GLY A 77 -13.63 1.62 -15.51
N TYR A 78 -13.51 2.10 -14.27
CA TYR A 78 -13.77 3.50 -13.89
C TYR A 78 -12.50 4.31 -13.59
N GLY A 79 -11.30 3.77 -13.85
CA GLY A 79 -10.03 4.51 -13.74
C GLY A 79 -9.50 4.73 -12.32
N PHE A 80 -10.05 4.04 -11.32
CA PHE A 80 -9.62 4.14 -9.92
C PHE A 80 -8.19 3.62 -9.70
N ASP A 81 -7.72 2.65 -10.48
CA ASP A 81 -6.34 2.17 -10.51
C ASP A 81 -5.34 3.28 -10.86
N GLY A 82 -5.53 3.94 -12.01
CA GLY A 82 -4.65 5.03 -12.45
C GLY A 82 -4.69 6.22 -11.49
N ALA A 83 -5.87 6.53 -10.97
CA ALA A 83 -6.04 7.54 -9.92
C ALA A 83 -5.24 7.22 -8.64
N THR A 84 -5.31 5.97 -8.18
CA THR A 84 -4.56 5.49 -7.01
C THR A 84 -3.06 5.60 -7.23
N LEU A 85 -2.54 5.13 -8.37
CA LEU A 85 -1.11 5.22 -8.67
C LEU A 85 -0.64 6.68 -8.76
N LYS A 86 -1.43 7.56 -9.38
CA LYS A 86 -1.13 9.00 -9.46
C LYS A 86 -1.10 9.67 -8.08
N LEU A 87 -2.02 9.30 -7.19
CA LEU A 87 -2.07 9.78 -5.82
C LEU A 87 -0.81 9.37 -5.04
N LEU A 88 -0.40 8.11 -5.17
CA LEU A 88 0.73 7.56 -4.43
C LEU A 88 2.10 8.00 -4.97
N ALA A 89 2.20 8.37 -6.25
CA ALA A 89 3.44 8.90 -6.84
C ALA A 89 3.94 10.18 -6.13
N GLY A 90 3.04 10.95 -5.52
CA GLY A 90 3.39 12.13 -4.71
C GLY A 90 3.40 11.90 -3.21
N ALA A 91 3.02 10.71 -2.75
CA ALA A 91 2.91 10.39 -1.34
C ALA A 91 4.25 9.93 -0.76
N ARG A 92 4.41 10.10 0.56
CA ARG A 92 5.56 9.61 1.32
C ARG A 92 5.10 9.01 2.64
N THR A 93 5.83 8.04 3.17
CA THR A 93 5.64 7.59 4.54
C THR A 93 6.64 8.23 5.49
N ASP A 94 6.42 8.06 6.79
CA ASP A 94 7.50 8.24 7.75
C ASP A 94 8.63 7.24 7.49
N GLU A 95 9.86 7.60 7.89
CA GLU A 95 11.06 6.74 7.81
C GLU A 95 11.06 5.65 8.89
N THR A 96 10.27 5.84 9.93
CA THR A 96 10.10 4.91 11.05
C THR A 96 8.63 4.58 11.26
N THR A 97 8.32 3.32 11.56
CA THR A 97 6.99 2.91 12.01
C THR A 97 6.69 3.51 13.38
N ARG A 98 5.43 3.46 13.79
CA ARG A 98 5.00 3.84 15.15
C ARG A 98 5.68 3.01 16.25
N ALA A 99 6.17 1.81 15.92
CA ALA A 99 6.93 0.95 16.83
C ALA A 99 8.46 1.22 16.79
N GLY A 100 8.92 2.22 16.02
CA GLY A 100 10.33 2.61 15.93
C GLY A 100 11.18 1.78 14.96
N ALA A 101 10.57 0.89 14.16
CA ALA A 101 11.29 0.12 13.16
C ALA A 101 11.46 0.91 11.85
N PRO A 102 12.55 0.73 11.08
CA PRO A 102 12.72 1.38 9.79
C PRO A 102 11.65 0.91 8.78
N THR A 103 11.19 1.84 7.94
CA THR A 103 10.19 1.56 6.90
C THR A 103 10.81 1.28 5.53
N GLU A 104 12.02 1.78 5.27
CA GLU A 104 12.73 1.55 4.01
C GLU A 104 12.92 0.05 3.73
N GLY A 105 12.73 -0.35 2.47
CA GLY A 105 12.80 -1.73 2.01
C GLY A 105 11.55 -2.56 2.32
N ARG A 106 10.64 -2.07 3.17
CA ARG A 106 9.39 -2.76 3.49
C ARG A 106 8.37 -2.59 2.37
N LEU A 107 7.44 -3.54 2.32
CA LEU A 107 6.22 -3.38 1.54
C LEU A 107 5.18 -2.64 2.38
N LEU A 108 4.42 -1.75 1.75
CA LEU A 108 3.29 -1.02 2.34
C LEU A 108 2.03 -1.31 1.54
N ARG A 109 1.02 -1.85 2.22
CA ARG A 109 -0.33 -2.04 1.68
C ARG A 109 -1.21 -0.86 2.07
N VAL A 110 -1.86 -0.26 1.08
CA VAL A 110 -2.76 0.89 1.27
C VAL A 110 -4.10 0.60 0.60
N SER A 111 -5.20 0.90 1.27
CA SER A 111 -6.53 0.82 0.69
C SER A 111 -7.09 2.22 0.44
N ILE A 112 -7.42 2.59 -0.79
CA ILE A 112 -7.96 3.91 -1.13
C ILE A 112 -9.43 3.80 -1.50
N SER A 113 -10.28 4.53 -0.77
CA SER A 113 -11.71 4.68 -1.04
C SER A 113 -12.00 5.97 -1.81
N PHE A 114 -12.76 5.84 -2.91
CA PHE A 114 -13.31 6.92 -3.70
C PHE A 114 -14.82 6.98 -3.46
N LYS A 115 -15.32 8.09 -2.92
CA LYS A 115 -16.74 8.28 -2.61
C LYS A 115 -17.29 9.48 -3.35
N VAL A 116 -18.41 9.30 -4.04
CA VAL A 116 -19.25 10.39 -4.54
C VAL A 116 -20.41 10.62 -3.56
N ARG A 117 -20.70 11.88 -3.25
CA ARG A 117 -21.85 12.29 -2.44
C ARG A 117 -23.05 12.57 -3.35
N ARG A 118 -24.26 12.52 -2.79
CA ARG A 118 -25.49 12.94 -3.52
C ARG A 118 -25.44 14.39 -4.04
N SER A 119 -24.61 15.25 -3.45
CA SER A 119 -24.38 16.63 -3.90
C SER A 119 -23.43 16.75 -5.10
N GLY A 120 -22.85 15.65 -5.60
CA GLY A 120 -21.80 15.66 -6.62
C GLY A 120 -20.38 15.88 -6.07
N GLU A 121 -20.24 16.09 -4.76
CA GLU A 121 -18.94 16.20 -4.10
C GLU A 121 -18.20 14.86 -4.08
N THR A 122 -16.91 14.86 -4.39
CA THR A 122 -16.05 13.67 -4.39
C THR A 122 -15.05 13.70 -3.23
N LYS A 123 -14.87 12.56 -2.56
CA LYS A 123 -13.88 12.37 -1.49
C LYS A 123 -13.01 11.15 -1.76
N VAL A 124 -11.70 11.31 -1.61
CA VAL A 124 -10.71 10.23 -1.68
C VAL A 124 -10.09 10.05 -0.30
N THR A 125 -10.05 8.83 0.23
CA THR A 125 -9.56 8.53 1.60
C THR A 125 -8.68 7.28 1.60
N PRO A 126 -7.43 7.36 2.07
CA PRO A 126 -6.60 6.18 2.32
C PRO A 126 -6.96 5.56 3.69
N HIS A 127 -6.86 4.23 3.76
CA HIS A 127 -7.15 3.36 4.90
C HIS A 127 -6.00 2.39 5.14
#